data_AF-A0A2E4IVD6-F1
#
_entry.id   AF-A0A2E4IVD6-F1
#
_cell.length_a   1.000
_cell.length_b   1.000
_cell.length_c   1.000
_cell.angle_alpha   90.00
_cell.angle_beta   90.00
_cell.angle_gamma   90.00
#
_symmetry.space_group_name_H-M   'P 1'
#
loop_
_entity.id
_entity.type
_entity.pdbx_description
1 polymer ?
#
loop_
_entity_poly.entity_id
_entity_poly.type
_entity_poly.pdbx_seq_one_letter_code
_entity_poly.pdbx_strand_id
1 'polypeptide(L)'
;MKRNLSLDHLNNASQYLSHLDEADPNDVAFSFLNYLAEAIPLDVLSVFITNYNLEPDANVLYILRLDREKIELYESNSNTENNICYQFSDDVITLNANPMSTIYKTAFKKRLNDIIKDLKFNKCEILEETL
;
A
#
# COMPACT_ATOMS: atom_id res chain seq x y z
N MET A 1 -23.56 -33.22 -8.55
CA MET A 1 -22.77 -32.07 -9.07
C MET A 1 -22.11 -31.37 -7.89
N LYS A 2 -20.80 -31.58 -7.70
CA LYS A 2 -20.02 -30.81 -6.72
C LYS A 2 -19.33 -29.69 -7.49
N ARG A 3 -19.82 -28.46 -7.35
CA ARG A 3 -19.07 -27.28 -7.81
C ARG A 3 -17.81 -27.20 -6.96
N ASN A 4 -16.66 -27.30 -7.62
CA ASN A 4 -15.35 -27.03 -7.04
C ASN A 4 -15.34 -25.58 -6.55
N LEU A 5 -15.30 -25.41 -5.24
CA LEU A 5 -15.23 -24.12 -4.53
C LEU A 5 -13.89 -23.37 -4.74
N SER A 6 -13.11 -23.72 -5.77
CA SER A 6 -11.78 -23.17 -6.02
C SER A 6 -11.61 -22.49 -7.39
N LEU A 7 -12.69 -22.16 -8.11
CA LEU A 7 -12.60 -21.40 -9.37
C LEU A 7 -13.34 -20.05 -9.35
N ASP A 8 -14.33 -19.84 -8.49
CA ASP A 8 -15.10 -18.59 -8.49
C ASP A 8 -14.35 -17.41 -7.84
N HIS A 9 -13.36 -17.67 -6.96
CA HIS A 9 -12.56 -16.61 -6.35
C HIS A 9 -11.41 -16.09 -7.23
N LEU A 10 -10.94 -16.86 -8.20
CA LEU A 10 -9.86 -16.43 -9.11
C LEU A 10 -10.37 -15.57 -10.27
N ASN A 11 -11.65 -15.67 -10.63
CA ASN A 11 -12.24 -14.88 -11.71
C ASN A 11 -12.45 -13.40 -11.39
N ASN A 12 -12.43 -13.01 -10.11
CA ASN A 12 -12.59 -11.60 -9.69
C ASN A 12 -11.27 -10.90 -9.37
N ALA A 13 -10.13 -11.60 -9.37
CA ALA A 13 -8.84 -11.05 -8.97
C ALA A 13 -7.87 -10.80 -10.14
N SER A 14 -8.25 -11.16 -11.37
CA SER A 14 -7.36 -11.12 -12.54
C SER A 14 -7.33 -9.78 -13.27
N GLN A 15 -8.39 -8.97 -13.22
CA GLN A 15 -8.41 -7.68 -13.95
C GLN A 15 -7.39 -6.66 -13.44
N TYR A 16 -6.97 -6.75 -12.17
CA TYR A 16 -6.00 -5.79 -11.61
C TYR A 16 -4.53 -6.16 -11.86
N LEU A 17 -4.24 -7.38 -12.34
CA LEU A 17 -2.87 -7.85 -12.54
C LEU A 17 -2.50 -7.99 -14.02
N SER A 18 -3.46 -8.02 -14.94
CA SER A 18 -3.20 -8.17 -16.38
C SER A 18 -2.80 -6.88 -17.10
N HIS A 19 -3.04 -5.70 -16.54
CA HIS A 19 -2.74 -4.41 -17.20
C HIS A 19 -1.46 -3.72 -16.69
N LEU A 20 -0.66 -4.40 -15.87
CA LEU A 20 0.60 -3.85 -15.36
C LEU A 20 1.68 -3.69 -16.45
N ASP A 21 1.57 -4.44 -17.55
CA ASP A 21 2.51 -4.42 -18.67
C ASP A 21 1.90 -3.86 -19.99
N GLU A 22 0.68 -3.32 -19.95
CA GLU A 22 -0.02 -2.74 -21.12
C GLU A 22 -0.29 -1.23 -21.01
N ALA A 23 0.18 -0.57 -19.94
CA ALA A 23 -0.04 0.87 -19.77
C ALA A 23 0.74 1.67 -20.83
N ASP A 24 0.02 2.39 -21.69
CA ASP A 24 0.59 3.43 -22.55
C ASP A 24 1.22 4.50 -21.62
N PRO A 25 2.50 4.88 -21.79
CA PRO A 25 3.13 5.93 -21.00
C PRO A 25 2.42 7.30 -21.09
N ASN A 26 1.43 7.46 -21.97
CA ASN A 26 0.58 8.64 -22.09
C ASN A 26 -0.87 8.44 -21.59
N ASP A 27 -1.21 7.31 -20.97
CA ASP A 27 -2.55 7.06 -20.42
C ASP A 27 -2.73 7.83 -19.09
N VAL A 28 -3.35 9.00 -19.19
CA VAL A 28 -3.69 9.86 -18.05
C VAL A 28 -5.09 9.48 -17.54
N ALA A 29 -5.22 8.52 -16.61
CA ALA A 29 -6.50 8.41 -15.90
C ALA A 29 -6.56 7.63 -14.57
N PHE A 30 -5.59 6.79 -14.19
CA PHE A 30 -5.66 6.14 -12.86
C PHE A 30 -4.82 6.91 -11.83
N SER A 31 -5.46 7.82 -11.08
CA SER A 31 -4.89 8.31 -9.82
C SER A 31 -5.33 7.40 -8.69
N PHE A 32 -4.36 6.72 -8.09
CA PHE A 32 -4.59 5.89 -6.91
C PHE A 32 -5.18 6.71 -5.75
N LEU A 33 -4.82 7.99 -5.63
CA LEU A 33 -5.37 8.88 -4.60
C LEU A 33 -6.83 9.24 -4.86
N ASN A 34 -7.21 9.47 -6.12
CA ASN A 34 -8.63 9.65 -6.46
C ASN A 34 -9.46 8.42 -6.08
N TYR A 35 -8.94 7.21 -6.33
CA TYR A 35 -9.61 5.98 -5.90
C TYR A 35 -9.74 5.90 -4.37
N LEU A 36 -8.67 6.22 -3.62
CA LEU A 36 -8.74 6.25 -2.15
C LEU A 36 -9.74 7.30 -1.63
N ALA A 37 -9.77 8.48 -2.24
CA ALA A 37 -10.70 9.55 -1.88
C ALA A 37 -12.17 9.12 -2.00
N GLU A 38 -12.49 8.31 -3.02
CA GLU A 38 -13.82 7.74 -3.23
C GLU A 38 -14.11 6.53 -2.35
N ALA A 39 -13.10 5.69 -2.09
CA ALA A 39 -13.28 4.40 -1.39
C ALA A 39 -13.30 4.53 0.14
N ILE A 40 -12.59 5.51 0.73
CA ILE A 40 -12.55 5.69 2.18
C ILE A 40 -13.85 6.36 2.65
N PRO A 41 -14.64 5.74 3.56
CA PRO A 41 -15.87 6.32 4.11
C PRO A 41 -15.63 7.65 4.82
N LEU A 42 -16.53 8.65 4.66
CA LEU A 42 -16.34 10.03 5.15
C LEU A 42 -16.03 10.15 6.66
N ASP A 43 -16.49 9.19 7.45
CA ASP A 43 -16.26 9.07 8.89
C ASP A 43 -14.90 8.45 9.24
N VAL A 44 -14.20 7.87 8.26
CA VAL A 44 -12.83 7.36 8.37
C VAL A 44 -11.85 8.42 7.85
N LEU A 45 -10.92 8.82 8.72
CA LEU A 45 -9.84 9.76 8.42
C LEU A 45 -8.65 9.06 7.76
N SER A 46 -8.30 7.87 8.24
CA SER A 46 -7.14 7.11 7.75
C SER A 46 -7.30 5.62 8.01
N VAL A 47 -6.76 4.81 7.10
CA VAL A 47 -6.58 3.37 7.27
C VAL A 47 -5.10 3.09 7.50
N PHE A 48 -4.79 2.30 8.52
CA PHE A 48 -3.44 1.90 8.87
C PHE A 48 -3.25 0.41 8.63
N ILE A 49 -2.15 0.03 8.00
CA ILE A 49 -1.71 -1.35 7.86
C ILE A 49 -0.34 -1.47 8.54
N THR A 50 -0.22 -2.35 9.53
CA THR A 50 1.01 -2.47 10.31
C THR A 50 1.30 -3.91 10.73
N ASN A 51 2.58 -4.28 10.76
CA ASN A 51 3.03 -5.52 11.39
C ASN A 51 3.48 -5.31 12.85
N TYR A 52 3.44 -4.08 13.37
CA TYR A 52 4.04 -3.71 14.64
C TYR A 52 3.51 -4.55 15.82
N ASN A 53 2.20 -4.77 15.86
CA ASN A 53 1.57 -5.50 16.96
C ASN A 53 1.58 -7.04 16.78
N LEU A 54 1.75 -7.54 15.54
CA LEU A 54 1.72 -8.98 15.25
C LEU A 54 3.12 -9.60 15.21
N GLU A 55 4.12 -8.87 14.73
CA GLU A 55 5.51 -9.32 14.61
C GLU A 55 6.47 -8.25 15.19
N PRO A 56 6.45 -7.99 16.52
CA PRO A 56 7.28 -6.94 17.13
C PRO A 56 8.79 -7.17 16.98
N ASP A 57 9.21 -8.42 16.76
CA ASP A 57 10.60 -8.80 16.53
C ASP A 57 10.97 -8.85 15.03
N ALA A 58 10.10 -8.34 14.14
CA ALA A 58 10.41 -8.27 12.73
C ALA A 58 11.66 -7.41 12.47
N ASN A 59 12.46 -7.80 11.47
CA ASN A 59 13.63 -7.02 11.05
C ASN A 59 13.25 -5.60 10.61
N VAL A 60 12.02 -5.43 10.10
CA VAL A 60 11.45 -4.14 9.70
C VAL A 60 10.04 -4.06 10.25
N LEU A 61 9.81 -3.08 11.12
CA LEU A 61 8.49 -2.68 11.57
C LEU A 61 7.99 -1.60 10.63
N TYR A 62 6.72 -1.65 10.24
CA TYR A 62 6.15 -0.67 9.34
C TYR A 62 4.75 -0.24 9.73
N ILE A 63 4.41 0.99 9.34
CA ILE A 63 3.05 1.54 9.38
C ILE A 63 2.80 2.18 8.01
N LEU A 64 1.89 1.59 7.25
CA LEU A 64 1.36 2.18 6.03
C LEU A 64 0.05 2.91 6.38
N ARG A 65 0.05 4.22 6.23
CA ARG A 65 -1.13 5.07 6.36
C ARG A 65 -1.68 5.40 4.99
N LEU A 66 -2.98 5.19 4.82
CA LEU A 66 -3.75 5.55 3.64
C LEU A 66 -4.78 6.58 4.08
N ASP A 67 -4.70 7.78 3.50
CA ASP A 67 -5.76 8.78 3.60
C ASP A 67 -6.21 9.20 2.19
N ARG A 68 -7.13 10.15 2.10
CA ARG A 68 -7.71 10.59 0.82
C ARG A 68 -6.74 11.39 -0.05
N GLU A 69 -5.71 11.97 0.55
CA GLU A 69 -4.82 12.95 -0.08
C GLU A 69 -3.41 12.40 -0.30
N LYS A 70 -3.01 11.37 0.44
CA LYS A 70 -1.67 10.82 0.40
C LYS A 70 -1.59 9.38 0.94
N ILE A 71 -0.46 8.77 0.61
CA ILE A 71 0.00 7.54 1.24
C ILE A 71 1.28 7.85 2.00
N GLU A 72 1.40 7.34 3.22
CA GLU A 72 2.62 7.45 4.01
C GLU A 72 3.06 6.06 4.46
N LEU A 73 4.31 5.70 4.19
CA LEU A 73 4.92 4.48 4.71
C LEU A 73 6.05 4.85 5.66
N TYR A 74 5.85 4.53 6.92
CA TYR A 74 6.87 4.63 7.95
C TYR A 74 7.49 3.24 8.16
N GLU A 75 8.81 3.16 8.13
CA GLU A 75 9.53 1.93 8.46
C GLU A 75 10.63 2.20 9.48
N SER A 76 10.80 1.26 10.41
CA SER A 76 11.87 1.25 11.39
C SER A 76 12.59 -0.09 11.31
N ASN A 77 13.91 -0.05 11.14
CA ASN A 77 14.75 -1.24 11.09
C ASN A 77 15.43 -1.46 12.45
N SER A 78 15.18 -2.62 13.06
CA SER A 78 15.68 -2.99 14.38
C SER A 78 17.21 -2.99 14.47
N ASN A 79 17.91 -3.11 13.34
CA ASN A 79 19.37 -3.20 13.30
C ASN A 79 20.09 -1.86 13.08
N THR A 80 19.37 -0.78 12.73
CA THR A 80 20.05 0.45 12.26
C THR A 80 19.55 1.77 12.83
N GLU A 81 18.55 1.79 13.73
CA GLU A 81 17.87 3.02 14.24
C GLU A 81 17.40 3.99 13.12
N ASN A 82 17.48 3.56 11.86
CA ASN A 82 17.14 4.36 10.71
C ASN A 82 15.63 4.26 10.52
N ASN A 83 14.95 5.37 10.80
CA ASN A 83 13.55 5.55 10.49
C ASN A 83 13.44 6.21 9.12
N ILE A 84 12.60 5.62 8.26
CA ILE A 84 12.32 6.15 6.93
C ILE A 84 10.82 6.41 6.82
N CYS A 85 10.48 7.57 6.28
CA CYS A 85 9.13 7.97 5.95
C CYS A 85 9.07 8.26 4.45
N TYR A 86 8.38 7.41 3.72
CA TYR A 86 8.00 7.69 2.33
C TYR A 86 6.63 8.34 2.33
N GLN A 87 6.47 9.45 1.61
CA GLN A 87 5.17 10.06 1.35
C GLN A 87 4.94 10.15 -0.14
N PHE A 88 3.72 9.84 -0.56
CA PHE A 88 3.30 9.88 -1.94
C PHE A 88 2.04 10.72 -2.09
N SER A 89 2.15 11.79 -2.87
CA SER A 89 1.04 12.68 -3.25
C SER A 89 1.09 12.88 -4.77
N ASP A 90 0.23 12.16 -5.49
CA ASP A 90 0.15 12.07 -6.96
C ASP A 90 1.51 11.99 -7.66
N ASP A 91 2.06 13.14 -8.07
CA ASP A 91 3.32 13.19 -8.80
C ASP A 91 4.55 13.26 -7.93
N VAL A 92 4.40 13.66 -6.67
CA VAL A 92 5.49 13.93 -5.73
C VAL A 92 5.72 12.73 -4.83
N ILE A 93 6.98 12.30 -4.77
CA ILE A 93 7.48 11.37 -3.78
C ILE A 93 8.51 12.07 -2.90
N THR A 94 8.33 11.97 -1.59
CA THR A 94 9.33 12.42 -0.62
C THR A 94 9.83 11.26 0.23
N LEU A 95 11.10 11.31 0.58
CA LEU A 95 11.70 10.45 1.59
C LEU A 95 12.24 11.35 2.70
N ASN A 96 11.72 11.20 3.91
CA ASN A 96 12.05 12.04 5.06
C ASN A 96 11.96 13.54 4.70
N ALA A 97 10.83 13.93 4.08
CA ALA A 97 10.54 15.28 3.56
C ALA A 97 11.43 15.79 2.41
N ASN A 98 12.36 14.98 1.90
CA ASN A 98 13.19 15.36 0.74
C ASN A 98 12.58 14.84 -0.56
N PRO A 99 12.40 15.67 -1.60
CA PRO A 99 11.93 15.22 -2.91
C PRO A 99 12.84 14.15 -3.51
N MET A 100 12.23 13.11 -4.07
CA MET A 100 12.94 11.99 -4.67
C MET A 100 12.64 11.86 -6.17
N SER A 101 13.57 11.24 -6.90
CA SER A 101 13.36 10.95 -8.32
C SER A 101 12.36 9.82 -8.52
N THR A 102 11.87 9.68 -9.75
CA THR A 102 10.85 8.68 -10.13
C THR A 102 11.28 7.23 -9.88
N ILE A 103 12.57 6.93 -9.76
CA ILE A 103 13.06 5.57 -9.42
C ILE A 103 12.51 5.07 -8.07
N TYR A 104 12.24 5.98 -7.13
CA TYR A 104 11.68 5.64 -5.82
C TYR A 104 10.21 5.22 -5.92
N LYS A 105 9.49 5.59 -6.99
CA LYS A 105 8.12 5.10 -7.24
C LYS A 105 8.12 3.58 -7.45
N THR A 106 9.11 3.06 -8.18
CA THR A 106 9.26 1.61 -8.42
C THR A 106 9.60 0.85 -7.14
N ALA A 107 10.52 1.39 -6.33
CA ALA A 107 10.88 0.79 -5.03
C ALA A 107 9.68 0.76 -4.08
N PHE A 108 8.92 1.86 -4.02
CA PHE A 108 7.70 1.96 -3.23
C PHE A 108 6.62 0.98 -3.69
N LYS A 109 6.37 0.88 -5.01
CA LYS A 109 5.45 -0.11 -5.58
C LYS A 109 5.82 -1.54 -5.19
N LYS A 110 7.11 -1.87 -5.22
CA LYS A 110 7.59 -3.17 -4.76
C LYS A 110 7.27 -3.38 -3.28
N ARG A 111 7.50 -2.36 -2.45
CA ARG A 111 7.24 -2.46 -1.00
C ARG A 111 5.76 -2.60 -0.67
N LEU A 112 4.88 -1.87 -1.35
CA LEU A 112 3.42 -2.03 -1.23
C LEU A 112 2.99 -3.46 -1.58
N ASN A 113 3.55 -4.05 -2.65
CA ASN A 113 3.26 -5.44 -3.00
C ASN A 113 3.67 -6.43 -1.90
N ASP A 114 4.75 -6.16 -1.17
CA ASP A 114 5.16 -7.00 -0.04
C ASP A 114 4.19 -6.85 1.14
N ILE A 115 3.74 -5.64 1.46
CA ILE A 115 2.70 -5.40 2.48
C ILE A 115 1.37 -6.09 2.10
N ILE A 116 0.98 -6.08 0.82
CA ILE A 116 -0.21 -6.80 0.33
C ILE A 116 -0.05 -8.31 0.51
N LYS A 117 1.16 -8.87 0.34
CA LYS A 117 1.41 -10.28 0.65
C LYS A 117 1.28 -10.53 2.14
N ASP A 118 1.85 -9.67 2.98
CA ASP A 118 1.73 -9.78 4.44
C ASP A 118 0.25 -9.81 4.87
N LEU A 119 -0.60 -8.95 4.28
CA LEU A 119 -2.04 -8.97 4.50
C LEU A 119 -2.67 -10.32 4.14
N LYS A 120 -2.34 -10.87 2.96
CA LYS A 120 -2.84 -12.18 2.51
C LYS A 120 -2.38 -13.34 3.40
N PHE A 121 -1.25 -13.18 4.07
CA PHE A 121 -0.69 -14.17 4.98
C PHE A 121 -0.99 -13.88 6.46
N ASN A 122 -1.86 -12.90 6.77
CA ASN A 122 -2.22 -12.49 8.13
C ASN A 122 -1.01 -12.11 9.00
N LYS A 123 -0.01 -11.43 8.41
CA LYS A 123 1.21 -10.96 9.10
C LYS A 123 1.15 -9.50 9.53
N CYS A 124 0.09 -8.80 9.16
CA CYS A 124 -0.18 -7.44 9.57
C CYS A 124 -1.66 -7.30 9.91
N GLU A 125 -1.96 -6.25 10.64
CA GLU A 125 -3.30 -5.86 11.02
C GLU A 125 -3.72 -4.59 10.27
N ILE A 126 -5.04 -4.38 10.23
CA ILE A 126 -5.67 -3.19 9.66
C ILE A 126 -6.38 -2.46 10.78
N LEU A 127 -6.13 -1.16 10.92
CA LEU A 127 -6.76 -0.27 11.89
C LEU A 127 -7.38 0.92 11.16
N GLU A 128 -8.43 1.49 11.72
CA GLU A 128 -9.11 2.68 11.18
C GLU A 128 -9.06 3.81 12.21
N GLU A 129 -8.71 5.01 11.75
CA GLU A 129 -8.89 6.26 12.51
C GLU A 129 -10.18 6.92 12.04
N THR A 130 -11.06 7.22 12.98
CA THR A 130 -12.38 7.82 12.75
C THR A 130 -12.48 9.19 13.40
N LEU A 131 -13.46 10.01 12.96
CA LEU A 131 -13.75 11.35 13.48
C LEU A 131 -14.21 11.39 14.94
#